data_AF-A0A337SG66-F1
#
_entry.id   AF-A0A337SG66-F1
#
_cell.length_a   1.000
_cell.length_b   1.000
_cell.length_c   1.000
_cell.angle_alpha   90.00
_cell.angle_beta   90.00
_cell.angle_gamma   90.00
#
_symmetry.space_group_name_H-M   'P 1'
#
loop_
_entity.id
_entity.type
_entity.pdbx_description
1 polymer ?
#
loop_
_entity_poly.entity_id
_entity_poly.type
_entity_poly.pdbx_seq_one_letter_code
_entity_poly.pdbx_strand_id
1 'polypeptide(L)' 'MEGTSGGFRKELVGKLLQLHFKDDKTKVSGDALRLMAELLKIFVVEAAIRSVRQAQAEDLALVDVDQLEKVLPQLLLDF' A
#
# COMPACT_ATOMS: atom_id res chain seq x y z
N MET A 1 5.65 -19.32 13.17
CA MET A 1 4.51 -19.35 12.23
C MET A 1 4.88 -18.42 11.08
N GLU A 2 5.42 -18.98 10.00
CA GLU A 2 5.59 -18.23 8.75
C GLU A 2 4.19 -17.98 8.20
N GLY A 3 3.61 -16.83 8.54
CA GLY A 3 2.39 -16.38 7.91
C GLY A 3 2.63 -16.37 6.41
N THR A 4 1.78 -17.06 5.66
CA THR A 4 1.75 -17.00 4.20
C THR A 4 1.88 -15.53 3.81
N SER A 5 3.01 -15.13 3.23
CA SER A 5 3.27 -13.73 2.89
C SER A 5 2.24 -13.30 1.84
N GLY A 6 1.11 -12.78 2.30
CA GLY A 6 0.09 -12.17 1.46
C GLY A 6 0.71 -11.02 0.66
N GLY A 7 0.25 -10.86 -0.58
CA GLY A 7 0.75 -9.84 -1.48
C GLY A 7 -0.21 -9.66 -2.66
N PHE A 8 0.03 -8.61 -3.44
CA PHE A 8 -0.80 -8.33 -4.60
C PHE A 8 -0.46 -9.28 -5.76
N ARG A 9 -1.49 -9.89 -6.36
CA ARG A 9 -1.33 -10.66 -7.60
C ARG A 9 -0.84 -9.72 -8.71
N LYS A 10 0.19 -10.14 -9.46
CA LYS A 10 0.77 -9.30 -10.52
C LYS A 10 -0.25 -8.93 -11.59
N GLU A 11 -1.19 -9.81 -11.89
CA GLU A 11 -2.26 -9.58 -12.86
C GLU A 11 -3.21 -8.48 -12.39
N LEU A 12 -3.46 -8.37 -11.08
CA LEU A 12 -4.24 -7.29 -10.50
C LEU A 12 -3.48 -5.96 -10.60
N VAL A 13 -2.22 -5.94 -10.20
CA VAL A 13 -1.36 -4.74 -10.29
C VAL A 13 -1.28 -4.25 -11.74
N GLY A 14 -1.11 -5.15 -12.69
CA GLY A 14 -1.12 -4.82 -14.12
C GLY A 14 -2.42 -4.14 -14.56
N LYS A 15 -3.58 -4.67 -14.14
CA LYS A 15 -4.89 -4.05 -14.45
C LYS A 15 -5.07 -2.68 -13.80
N LEU A 16 -4.63 -2.51 -12.56
CA LEU A 16 -4.67 -1.21 -11.86
C LEU A 16 -3.83 -0.16 -12.59
N LEU A 17 -2.61 -0.52 -13.00
CA LEU A 17 -1.75 0.40 -13.75
C LEU A 17 -2.35 0.75 -15.12
N GLN A 18 -2.83 -0.25 -15.87
CA GLN A 18 -3.47 -0.05 -17.18
C GLN A 18 -4.70 0.85 -17.12
N LEU A 19 -5.48 0.79 -16.04
CA LEU A 19 -6.66 1.65 -15.83
C LEU A 19 -6.31 3.14 -15.82
N HIS A 20 -5.07 3.50 -15.43
CA HIS A 20 -4.65 4.88 -15.25
C HIS A 20 -3.63 5.38 -16.29
N PHE A 21 -3.17 4.52 -17.22
CA PHE A 21 -2.34 4.97 -18.33
C PHE A 21 -3.15 5.81 -19.32
N LYS A 22 -2.58 6.93 -19.76
CA LYS A 22 -3.21 7.83 -20.74
C LYS A 22 -3.02 7.38 -22.19
N ASP A 23 -2.03 6.53 -22.44
CA ASP A 23 -1.70 5.97 -23.75
C ASP A 23 -1.81 4.44 -23.70
N ASP A 24 -2.71 3.88 -24.50
CA ASP A 24 -2.99 2.44 -24.62
C ASP A 24 -1.78 1.61 -25.08
N LYS A 25 -0.76 2.25 -25.64
CA LYS A 25 0.49 1.57 -26.04
C LYS A 25 1.45 1.38 -24.87
N THR A 26 1.18 1.99 -23.71
CA THR A 26 2.04 1.88 -22.52
C THR A 26 2.06 0.44 -22.01
N LYS A 27 3.26 -0.13 -21.87
CA LYS A 27 3.47 -1.49 -21.36
C LYS A 27 4.39 -1.47 -20.15
N VAL A 28 4.17 -2.41 -19.23
CA VAL A 28 4.99 -2.60 -18.04
C VAL A 28 5.65 -3.97 -18.14
N SER A 29 6.97 -4.04 -17.91
CA SER A 29 7.70 -5.31 -17.92
C SER A 29 7.29 -6.20 -16.73
N GLY A 30 7.48 -7.51 -16.86
CA GLY A 30 7.12 -8.46 -15.80
C GLY A 30 7.88 -8.25 -14.48
N ASP A 31 9.12 -7.76 -14.55
CA ASP A 31 9.91 -7.43 -13.37
C ASP A 31 9.46 -6.10 -12.74
N ALA A 32 9.13 -5.09 -13.55
CA ALA A 32 8.53 -3.87 -13.05
C ALA A 32 7.19 -4.14 -12.37
N LEU A 33 6.34 -5.03 -12.93
CA LEU A 33 5.11 -5.46 -12.26
C LEU A 33 5.36 -6.16 -10.92
N ARG A 34 6.44 -6.95 -10.81
CA ARG A 34 6.82 -7.57 -9.53
C ARG A 34 7.21 -6.50 -8.50
N LEU A 35 8.02 -5.52 -8.91
CA LEU A 35 8.44 -4.42 -8.04
C LEU A 35 7.24 -3.56 -7.61
N MET A 36 6.31 -3.27 -8.52
CA MET A 36 5.10 -2.52 -8.18
C MET A 36 4.19 -3.28 -7.21
N ALA A 37 4.13 -4.61 -7.28
CA ALA A 37 3.39 -5.41 -6.31
C ALA A 37 3.99 -5.31 -4.90
N GLU A 38 5.32 -5.30 -4.79
CA GLU A 38 6.00 -5.08 -3.50
C GLU A 38 5.85 -3.63 -3.02
N LEU A 39 5.92 -2.63 -3.91
CA LEU A 39 5.71 -1.23 -3.55
C LEU A 39 4.30 -1.01 -2.97
N LEU A 40 3.27 -1.54 -3.63
CA LEU A 40 1.89 -1.47 -3.12
C LEU A 40 1.73 -2.18 -1.78
N LYS A 41 2.40 -3.32 -1.59
CA LYS A 41 2.42 -4.02 -0.30
C LYS A 41 3.05 -3.16 0.78
N ILE A 42 4.20 -2.54 0.52
CA ILE A 42 4.88 -1.65 1.47
C ILE A 42 3.98 -0.46 1.80
N PHE A 43 3.34 0.17 0.81
CA PHE A 43 2.43 1.29 1.05
C PHE A 43 1.30 0.94 2.02
N VAL A 44 0.64 -0.21 1.84
CA VAL A 44 -0.45 -0.67 2.73
C VAL A 44 0.09 -1.04 4.13
N VAL A 45 1.24 -1.70 4.20
CA VAL A 45 1.85 -2.09 5.48
C VAL A 45 2.29 -0.84 6.27
N GLU A 46 2.87 0.16 5.61
CA GLU A 46 3.23 1.44 6.21
C GLU A 46 2.00 2.17 6.76
N ALA A 47 0.91 2.23 5.98
CA ALA A 47 -0.36 2.80 6.44
C ALA A 47 -0.86 2.10 7.71
N ALA A 48 -0.86 0.77 7.73
CA ALA A 48 -1.31 -0.02 8.88
C ALA A 48 -0.42 0.21 10.11
N ILE A 49 0.91 0.11 9.98
CA ILE A 49 1.86 0.26 11.09
C ILE A 49 1.80 1.67 11.67
N ARG A 50 1.75 2.71 10.82
CA ARG A 50 1.63 4.10 11.30
C ARG A 50 0.34 4.34 12.05
N SER A 51 -0.78 3.80 11.54
CA SER A 51 -2.08 3.90 12.23
C SER A 51 -2.08 3.17 13.58
N VAL A 52 -1.43 2.01 13.69
CA VAL A 52 -1.23 1.31 14.97
C VAL A 52 -0.41 2.15 15.94
N ARG A 53 0.69 2.76 15.48
CA ARG A 53 1.51 3.64 16.32
C ARG A 53 0.73 4.87 16.79
N GLN A 54 -0.11 5.44 15.93
CA GLN A 54 -0.97 6.56 16.28
C GLN A 54 -2.02 6.19 17.33
N ALA A 55 -2.67 5.03 17.19
CA ALA A 55 -3.62 4.53 18.20
C ALA A 55 -2.93 4.25 19.55
N GLN A 56 -1.73 3.68 19.53
CA GLN A 56 -0.92 3.47 20.73
C GLN A 56 -0.54 4.78 21.42
N ALA A 57 -0.20 5.82 20.65
CA ALA A 57 0.11 7.15 21.19
C ALA A 57 -1.12 7.85 21.80
N GLU A 58 -2.32 7.40 21.45
CA GLU A 58 -3.60 7.88 21.97
C GLU A 58 -4.20 6.95 23.05
N ASP A 59 -3.43 5.97 23.52
CA ASP A 59 -3.85 4.95 24.50
C ASP A 59 -5.11 4.16 24.08
N LEU A 60 -5.29 3.95 22.78
CA LEU A 60 -6.41 3.19 22.21
C LEU A 60 -6.04 1.73 21.94
N ALA A 61 -6.98 0.83 22.24
CA ALA A 61 -6.80 -0.60 22.03
C ALA A 61 -6.97 -1.05 20.56
N LEU A 62 -7.66 -0.25 19.75
CA LEU A 62 -7.96 -0.54 18.35
C LEU A 62 -7.68 0.70 17.49
N VAL A 63 -7.30 0.45 16.23
CA VAL A 63 -7.17 1.49 15.21
C VAL A 63 -8.54 1.78 14.63
N ASP A 64 -8.94 3.04 14.64
CA ASP A 64 -10.10 3.56 13.91
C ASP A 64 -9.63 4.42 12.72
N VAL A 65 -10.57 4.89 11.90
CA VAL A 65 -10.32 5.75 10.74
C VAL A 65 -9.61 7.05 11.17
N ASP A 66 -9.96 7.61 12.32
CA ASP A 66 -9.36 8.82 12.87
C ASP A 66 -7.82 8.75 12.97
N GLN A 67 -7.27 7.60 13.37
CA GLN A 67 -5.83 7.43 13.50
C GLN A 67 -5.14 7.30 12.13
N LEU A 68 -5.80 6.66 11.16
CA LEU A 68 -5.31 6.60 9.79
C LEU A 68 -5.29 8.00 9.16
N GLU A 69 -6.35 8.79 9.33
CA GLU A 69 -6.44 10.16 8.80
C GLU A 69 -5.33 11.07 9.33
N LYS A 70 -4.94 10.91 10.60
CA LYS A 70 -3.85 11.68 11.21
C LYS A 70 -2.47 11.37 10.58
N VAL A 71 -2.22 10.12 10.19
CA VAL A 71 -0.94 9.72 9.60
C VAL A 71 -0.89 9.84 8.09
N LEU A 72 -2.06 9.95 7.44
CA LEU A 72 -2.21 9.98 5.99
C LEU A 72 -1.41 11.11 5.31
N PRO A 73 -1.36 12.36 5.82
CA PRO A 73 -0.60 13.43 5.17
C PRO A 73 0.89 13.08 5.01
N GLN A 74 1.54 12.58 6.06
CA GLN A 74 2.95 12.20 5.97
C GLN A 74 3.14 10.92 5.16
N LEU A 75 2.23 9.96 5.27
CA LEU A 75 2.27 8.75 4.43
C LEU A 75 2.27 9.10 2.93
N LEU A 76 1.43 10.05 2.51
CA LEU A 76 1.36 10.50 1.12
C LEU A 76 2.53 11.38 0.67
N LEU A 77 3.30 11.97 1.60
CA LEU A 77 4.51 12.71 1.27
C LEU A 77 5.73 11.81 1.10
N ASP A 78 5.71 10.63 1.72
CA ASP A 78 6.80 9.66 1.66
C ASP A 78 6.79 8.82 0.36
N PHE A 79 5.70 8.88 -0.41
CA PHE A 79 5.47 8.13 -1.66
C PHE A 79 5.12 9.07 -2.82
#